data_AF-A0A5A7ZDB1-F1
#
_entry.id   AF-A0A5A7ZDB1-F1
#
_cell.length_a   1.000
_cell.length_b   1.000
_cell.length_c   1.000
_cell.angle_alpha   90.00
_cell.angle_beta   90.00
_cell.angle_gamma   90.00
#
_symmetry.space_group_name_H-M   'P 1'
#
loop_
_entity.id
_entity.type
_entity.pdbx_description
1 polymer ?
#
loop_
_entity_poly.entity_id
_entity_poly.type
_entity_poly.pdbx_seq_one_letter_code
_entity_poly.pdbx_strand_id
1 'polypeptide(L)'
;MNTDSPSSRTHAKPIAAATVVFAGYTAVMMRLERHMRAAGGPGIVAFELAGTAAEAEAIMDRWGPDGRRAARQSMWLDFGYMASYGTLLGLLVDRRRRRRGHAAWLPALAAGAIAGDAVEGVALLRVLDRRDIAANARRARVAASIKFAAIAVALGYAGCPASGRTGR
;
A
#
# COMPACT_ATOMS: atom_id res chain seq x y z
N MET A 1 -7.74 -28.22 30.96
CA MET A 1 -8.88 -28.18 30.02
C MET A 1 -8.73 -26.92 29.18
N ASN A 2 -8.23 -27.06 27.95
CA ASN A 2 -7.84 -25.94 27.09
C ASN A 2 -9.06 -25.40 26.33
N THR A 3 -9.58 -24.23 26.70
CA THR A 3 -10.72 -23.58 26.02
C THR A 3 -10.23 -22.76 24.82
N ASP A 4 -9.73 -23.44 23.79
CA ASP A 4 -9.53 -22.83 22.48
C ASP A 4 -10.88 -22.68 21.77
N SER A 5 -11.58 -21.58 22.07
CA SER A 5 -12.83 -21.19 21.42
C SER A 5 -12.72 -21.29 19.89
N PRO A 6 -13.65 -21.98 19.19
CA PRO A 6 -13.55 -22.28 17.76
C PRO A 6 -13.48 -21.04 16.84
N SER A 7 -13.87 -19.87 17.34
CA SER A 7 -13.83 -18.59 16.62
C SER A 7 -12.42 -17.97 16.46
N SER A 8 -11.42 -18.41 17.24
CA SER A 8 -10.04 -17.88 17.13
C SER A 8 -9.27 -18.47 15.95
N ARG A 9 -9.64 -19.69 15.53
CA ARG A 9 -8.99 -20.47 14.45
C ARG A 9 -9.45 -20.07 13.04
N THR A 10 -10.68 -19.57 12.89
CA THR A 10 -11.27 -19.26 11.57
C THR A 10 -10.60 -18.10 10.85
N HIS A 11 -10.13 -17.06 11.57
CA HIS A 11 -9.42 -15.93 10.95
C HIS A 11 -7.89 -16.10 10.86
N ALA A 12 -7.30 -17.08 11.54
CA ALA A 12 -5.85 -17.31 11.49
C ALA A 12 -5.39 -17.77 10.11
N LYS A 13 -6.17 -18.65 9.47
CA LYS A 13 -5.92 -19.15 8.10
C LYS A 13 -5.96 -18.06 7.02
N PRO A 14 -7.01 -17.21 6.94
CA PRO A 14 -7.06 -16.15 5.92
C PRO A 14 -6.01 -15.07 6.15
N ILE A 15 -5.64 -14.74 7.39
CA ILE A 15 -4.53 -13.82 7.66
C ILE A 15 -3.21 -14.41 7.16
N ALA A 16 -2.92 -15.68 7.47
CA ALA A 16 -1.70 -16.33 6.99
C ALA A 16 -1.63 -16.37 5.45
N ALA A 17 -2.72 -16.73 4.78
CA ALA A 17 -2.80 -16.72 3.32
C ALA A 17 -2.59 -15.30 2.75
N ALA A 18 -3.27 -14.29 3.29
CA ALA A 18 -3.11 -12.90 2.87
C ALA A 18 -1.67 -12.40 3.08
N THR A 19 -1.02 -12.77 4.19
CA THR A 19 0.38 -12.46 4.46
C THR A 19 1.32 -13.08 3.43
N VAL A 20 1.11 -14.35 3.05
CA VAL A 20 1.94 -15.02 2.03
C VAL A 20 1.78 -14.34 0.67
N VAL A 21 0.54 -14.04 0.26
CA VAL A 21 0.27 -13.34 -0.99
C VAL A 21 0.92 -11.96 -0.99
N PHE A 22 0.73 -11.18 0.08
CA PHE A 22 1.36 -9.88 0.28
C PHE A 22 2.89 -9.97 0.17
N ALA A 23 3.51 -10.90 0.90
CA ALA A 23 4.98 -11.07 0.88
C ALA A 23 5.51 -11.45 -0.51
N GLY A 24 4.82 -12.32 -1.24
CA GLY A 24 5.18 -12.67 -2.62
C GLY A 24 5.13 -11.45 -3.54
N TYR A 25 4.07 -10.66 -3.43
CA TYR A 25 3.89 -9.40 -4.12
C TYR A 25 5.00 -8.39 -3.77
N THR A 26 5.34 -8.22 -2.49
CA THR A 26 6.45 -7.36 -2.02
C THR A 26 7.78 -7.80 -2.63
N ALA A 27 8.05 -9.11 -2.69
CA ALA A 27 9.28 -9.63 -3.28
C ALA A 27 9.41 -9.29 -4.77
N VAL A 28 8.31 -9.40 -5.52
CA VAL A 28 8.25 -9.02 -6.94
C VAL A 28 8.45 -7.51 -7.11
N MET A 29 7.73 -6.69 -6.34
CA MET A 29 7.84 -5.23 -6.40
C MET A 29 9.27 -4.76 -6.05
N MET A 30 9.90 -5.34 -5.03
CA MET A 30 11.29 -5.03 -4.68
C MET A 30 12.29 -5.33 -5.81
N ARG A 31 12.03 -6.36 -6.63
CA ARG A 31 12.89 -6.66 -7.78
C ARG A 31 12.80 -5.56 -8.84
N LEU A 32 11.59 -5.05 -9.11
CA LEU A 32 11.37 -3.94 -10.05
C LEU A 32 11.96 -2.64 -9.50
N GLU A 33 11.82 -2.39 -8.20
CA GLU A 33 12.45 -1.22 -7.56
C GLU A 33 13.98 -1.26 -7.66
N ARG A 34 14.60 -2.42 -7.43
CA ARG A 34 16.04 -2.58 -7.65
C ARG A 34 16.42 -2.32 -9.11
N HIS A 35 15.58 -2.70 -10.07
CA HIS A 35 15.84 -2.45 -11.48
C HIS A 35 15.77 -0.94 -11.82
N MET A 36 14.78 -0.23 -11.30
CA MET A 36 14.67 1.24 -11.41
C MET A 36 15.90 1.95 -10.84
N ARG A 37 16.36 1.51 -9.65
CA ARG A 37 17.55 2.04 -8.99
C ARG A 37 18.84 1.72 -9.74
N ALA A 38 18.96 0.50 -10.27
CA ALA A 38 20.10 0.09 -11.08
C ALA A 38 20.22 0.88 -12.39
N ALA A 39 19.09 1.37 -12.93
CA ALA A 39 19.08 2.26 -14.10
C ALA A 39 19.57 3.70 -13.77
N GLY A 40 19.87 4.03 -12.52
CA GLY A 40 20.38 5.34 -12.09
C GLY A 40 19.32 6.33 -11.63
N GLY A 41 18.02 5.95 -11.66
CA GLY A 41 16.93 6.75 -11.11
C GLY A 41 16.50 6.34 -9.70
N PRO A 42 15.65 7.12 -9.03
CA PRO A 42 15.13 6.77 -7.70
C PRO A 42 14.10 5.63 -7.76
N GLY A 43 13.63 5.15 -6.61
CA GLY A 43 12.56 4.14 -6.55
C GLY A 43 11.18 4.72 -6.89
N ILE A 44 10.17 3.85 -6.95
CA ILE A 44 8.80 4.23 -7.32
C ILE A 44 8.19 5.26 -6.36
N VAL A 45 8.45 5.13 -5.06
CA VAL A 45 7.95 6.08 -4.03
C VAL A 45 8.41 7.52 -4.29
N ALA A 46 9.61 7.73 -4.82
CA ALA A 46 10.06 9.07 -5.18
C ALA A 46 9.24 9.67 -6.33
N PHE A 47 8.79 8.83 -7.26
CA PHE A 47 7.94 9.23 -8.37
C PHE A 47 6.51 9.54 -7.92
N GLU A 48 5.98 8.76 -6.98
CA GLU A 48 4.69 9.03 -6.31
C GLU A 48 4.69 10.41 -5.63
N LEU A 49 5.82 10.78 -5.02
CA LEU A 49 5.98 12.02 -4.25
C LEU A 49 6.46 13.23 -5.06
N ALA A 50 6.81 13.06 -6.34
CA ALA A 50 7.32 14.14 -7.19
C ALA A 50 6.35 15.34 -7.22
N GLY A 51 5.06 15.11 -7.45
CA GLY A 51 4.04 16.17 -7.34
C GLY A 51 4.10 17.32 -8.36
N THR A 52 5.17 17.44 -9.13
CA THR A 52 5.39 18.45 -10.17
C THR A 52 5.86 17.81 -11.46
N ALA A 53 5.68 18.51 -12.60
CA ALA A 53 6.14 18.02 -13.89
C ALA A 53 7.66 17.91 -13.95
N ALA A 54 8.37 18.95 -13.51
CA ALA A 54 9.84 18.99 -13.53
C ALA A 54 10.47 17.84 -12.74
N GLU A 55 9.97 17.54 -11.54
CA GLU A 55 10.48 16.43 -10.74
C GLU A 55 10.14 15.08 -11.37
N ALA A 56 8.91 14.90 -11.87
CA ALA A 56 8.50 13.66 -12.52
C ALA A 56 9.30 13.38 -13.81
N GLU A 57 9.56 14.41 -14.63
CA GLU A 57 10.37 14.32 -15.83
C GLU A 57 11.83 14.03 -15.51
N ALA A 58 12.41 14.71 -14.51
CA ALA A 58 13.77 14.42 -14.07
C ALA A 58 13.95 12.97 -13.60
N ILE A 59 12.94 12.40 -12.93
CA ILE A 59 12.94 10.98 -12.54
C ILE A 59 12.85 10.08 -13.77
N MET A 60 11.92 10.36 -14.68
CA MET A 60 11.74 9.59 -15.91
C MET A 60 12.99 9.60 -16.80
N ASP A 61 13.70 10.71 -16.85
CA ASP A 61 14.94 10.85 -17.63
C ASP A 61 16.08 10.04 -16.99
N ARG A 62 16.22 10.09 -15.66
CA ARG A 62 17.20 9.26 -14.93
C ARG A 62 16.94 7.77 -15.07
N TRP A 63 15.68 7.35 -15.16
CA TRP A 63 15.34 5.96 -15.39
C TRP A 63 15.68 5.46 -16.80
N GLY A 64 15.79 6.36 -17.78
CA GLY A 64 15.92 5.97 -19.18
C GLY A 64 14.78 5.06 -19.67
N PRO A 65 14.93 4.39 -20.81
CA PRO A 65 13.91 3.49 -21.36
C PRO A 65 13.61 2.29 -20.44
N ASP A 66 14.64 1.64 -19.90
CA ASP A 66 14.50 0.39 -19.16
C ASP A 66 13.88 0.60 -17.78
N GLY A 67 14.34 1.62 -17.04
CA GLY A 67 13.76 1.98 -15.75
C GLY A 67 12.30 2.40 -15.87
N ARG A 68 11.92 3.13 -16.93
CA ARG A 68 10.52 3.47 -17.22
C ARG A 68 9.66 2.26 -17.54
N ARG A 69 10.24 1.24 -18.21
CA ARG A 69 9.55 -0.02 -18.48
C ARG A 69 9.28 -0.79 -17.19
N ALA A 70 10.27 -0.86 -16.31
CA ALA A 70 10.11 -1.45 -14.98
C ALA A 70 9.13 -0.67 -14.09
N ALA A 71 9.16 0.67 -14.13
CA ALA A 71 8.19 1.51 -13.44
C ALA A 71 6.76 1.22 -13.92
N ARG A 72 6.54 1.12 -15.24
CA ARG A 72 5.22 0.78 -15.80
C ARG A 72 4.75 -0.61 -15.38
N GLN A 73 5.65 -1.61 -15.39
CA GLN A 73 5.33 -2.95 -14.89
C GLN A 73 4.98 -2.92 -13.41
N SER A 74 5.75 -2.17 -12.62
CA SER A 74 5.50 -1.96 -11.19
C SER A 74 4.12 -1.38 -10.96
N MET A 75 3.73 -0.32 -11.71
CA MET A 75 2.41 0.30 -11.59
C MET A 75 1.26 -0.66 -11.92
N TRP A 76 1.40 -1.53 -12.92
CA TRP A 76 0.36 -2.52 -13.22
C TRP A 76 0.27 -3.62 -12.17
N LEU A 77 1.41 -4.09 -11.66
CA LEU A 77 1.45 -5.06 -10.58
C LEU A 77 0.95 -4.48 -9.25
N ASP A 78 1.08 -3.16 -9.07
CA ASP A 78 0.62 -2.46 -7.89
C ASP A 78 -0.89 -2.59 -7.68
N PHE A 79 -1.68 -2.73 -8.76
CA PHE A 79 -3.12 -3.02 -8.63
C PHE A 79 -3.40 -4.34 -7.89
N GLY A 80 -2.57 -5.36 -8.12
CA GLY A 80 -2.62 -6.61 -7.38
C GLY A 80 -2.01 -6.48 -5.98
N TYR A 81 -0.92 -5.72 -5.86
CA TYR A 81 -0.25 -5.40 -4.60
C TYR A 81 -1.24 -4.76 -3.61
N MET A 82 -2.00 -3.75 -4.04
CA MET A 82 -2.97 -3.05 -3.21
C MET A 82 -4.13 -3.90 -2.73
N ALA A 83 -4.61 -4.82 -3.58
CA ALA A 83 -5.62 -5.79 -3.17
C ALA A 83 -5.07 -6.72 -2.07
N SER A 84 -3.80 -7.15 -2.19
CA SER A 84 -3.17 -8.02 -1.21
C SER A 84 -2.98 -7.36 0.15
N TYR A 85 -2.33 -6.17 0.19
CA TYR A 85 -2.08 -5.49 1.45
C TYR A 85 -3.38 -4.95 2.06
N GLY A 86 -4.32 -4.46 1.23
CA GLY A 86 -5.61 -3.95 1.71
C GLY A 86 -6.47 -5.04 2.33
N THR A 87 -6.45 -6.26 1.77
CA THR A 87 -7.09 -7.44 2.37
C THR A 87 -6.45 -7.78 3.72
N LEU A 88 -5.12 -7.85 3.78
CA LEU A 88 -4.39 -8.14 5.01
C LEU A 88 -4.68 -7.09 6.09
N LEU A 89 -4.63 -5.80 5.74
CA LEU A 89 -4.91 -4.69 6.62
C LEU A 89 -6.35 -4.75 7.14
N GLY A 90 -7.33 -4.99 6.26
CA GLY A 90 -8.72 -5.17 6.63
C GLY A 90 -8.93 -6.32 7.63
N LEU A 91 -8.29 -7.47 7.42
CA LEU A 91 -8.34 -8.61 8.34
C LEU A 91 -7.70 -8.33 9.70
N LEU A 92 -6.56 -7.63 9.72
CA LEU A 92 -5.87 -7.24 10.96
C LEU A 92 -6.70 -6.26 11.79
N VAL A 93 -7.26 -5.24 11.13
CA VAL A 93 -8.17 -4.27 11.75
C VAL A 93 -9.45 -4.95 12.23
N ASP A 94 -10.00 -5.89 11.45
CA ASP A 94 -11.19 -6.67 11.82
C ASP A 94 -10.97 -7.50 13.09
N ARG A 95 -9.86 -8.26 13.13
CA ARG A 95 -9.44 -9.02 14.30
C ARG A 95 -9.26 -8.12 15.52
N ARG A 96 -8.66 -6.93 15.35
CA ARG A 96 -8.42 -6.00 16.46
C ARG A 96 -9.71 -5.39 16.98
N ARG A 97 -10.60 -4.92 16.10
CA ARG A 97 -11.86 -4.29 16.52
C ARG A 97 -12.74 -5.26 17.29
N ARG A 98 -12.81 -6.55 16.87
CA ARG A 98 -13.63 -7.57 17.54
C ARG A 98 -13.13 -7.84 18.95
N ARG A 99 -11.81 -7.82 19.16
CA ARG A 99 -11.20 -7.97 20.49
C ARG A 99 -11.45 -6.78 21.41
N ARG A 100 -11.62 -5.58 20.86
CA ARG A 100 -11.85 -4.35 21.63
C ARG A 100 -13.33 -3.91 21.70
N GLY A 101 -14.23 -4.58 20.98
CA GLY A 101 -15.64 -4.15 20.87
C GLY A 101 -15.83 -2.83 20.11
N HIS A 102 -14.90 -2.45 19.22
CA HIS A 102 -14.98 -1.20 18.46
C HIS A 102 -15.87 -1.32 17.21
N ALA A 103 -16.21 -0.16 16.63
CA ALA A 103 -17.15 -0.01 15.52
C ALA A 103 -16.84 -0.87 14.28
N ALA A 104 -17.90 -1.40 13.67
CA ALA A 104 -17.80 -2.33 12.54
C ALA A 104 -17.21 -1.73 11.25
N TRP A 105 -17.24 -0.39 11.11
CA TRP A 105 -16.77 0.31 9.93
C TRP A 105 -15.24 0.42 9.84
N LEU A 106 -14.48 0.12 10.90
CA LEU A 106 -13.03 0.33 10.95
C LEU A 106 -12.24 -0.33 9.79
N PRO A 107 -12.56 -1.55 9.31
CA PRO A 107 -11.88 -2.11 8.13
C PRO A 107 -12.12 -1.34 6.84
N ALA A 108 -13.17 -0.52 6.75
CA ALA A 108 -13.42 0.31 5.58
C ALA A 108 -12.30 1.33 5.35
N LEU A 109 -11.49 1.63 6.37
CA LEU A 109 -10.26 2.42 6.21
C LEU A 109 -9.29 1.76 5.21
N ALA A 110 -9.24 0.42 5.16
CA ALA A 110 -8.42 -0.29 4.18
C ALA A 110 -8.95 -0.10 2.74
N ALA A 111 -10.27 -0.02 2.57
CA ALA A 111 -10.87 0.29 1.27
C ALA A 111 -10.54 1.73 0.82
N GLY A 112 -10.50 2.69 1.76
CA GLY A 112 -10.03 4.04 1.49
C GLY A 112 -8.56 4.08 1.02
N ALA A 113 -7.69 3.30 1.66
CA ALA A 113 -6.29 3.18 1.23
C ALA A 113 -6.16 2.57 -0.19
N ILE A 114 -6.91 1.51 -0.50
CA ILE A 114 -6.96 0.91 -1.84
C ILE A 114 -7.45 1.92 -2.88
N ALA A 115 -8.52 2.66 -2.58
CA ALA A 115 -9.07 3.65 -3.50
C ALA A 115 -8.08 4.79 -3.79
N GLY A 116 -7.38 5.27 -2.76
CA GLY A 116 -6.30 6.26 -2.92
C GLY A 116 -5.18 5.73 -3.81
N ASP A 117 -4.75 4.49 -3.57
CA ASP A 117 -3.68 3.84 -4.33
C ASP A 117 -4.07 3.65 -5.81
N ALA A 118 -5.31 3.26 -6.09
CA ALA A 118 -5.80 3.14 -7.45
C ALA A 118 -5.77 4.49 -8.21
N VAL A 119 -6.20 5.58 -7.55
CA VAL A 119 -6.17 6.93 -8.14
C VAL A 119 -4.74 7.38 -8.43
N GLU A 120 -3.83 7.10 -7.49
CA GLU A 120 -2.41 7.36 -7.64
C GLU A 120 -1.79 6.59 -8.81
N GLY A 121 -1.96 5.26 -8.84
CA GLY A 121 -1.42 4.41 -9.90
C GLY A 121 -1.92 4.80 -11.29
N VAL A 122 -3.21 5.14 -11.42
CA VAL A 122 -3.76 5.67 -12.69
C VAL A 122 -3.14 7.01 -13.06
N ALA A 123 -2.95 7.92 -12.08
CA ALA A 123 -2.32 9.20 -12.34
C ALA A 123 -0.85 9.03 -12.78
N LEU A 124 -0.08 8.17 -12.12
CA LEU A 124 1.32 7.91 -12.47
C LEU A 124 1.46 7.19 -13.81
N LEU A 125 0.55 6.28 -14.18
CA LEU A 125 0.50 5.72 -15.53
C LEU A 125 0.31 6.81 -16.59
N ARG A 126 -0.54 7.82 -16.33
CA ARG A 126 -0.68 8.97 -17.23
C ARG A 126 0.58 9.83 -17.29
N VAL A 127 1.29 10.02 -16.18
CA VAL A 127 2.60 10.70 -16.16
C VAL A 127 3.62 9.93 -17.02
N LEU A 128 3.67 8.60 -16.90
CA LEU A 128 4.52 7.74 -17.73
C LEU A 128 4.15 7.78 -19.22
N ASP A 129 2.88 8.01 -19.54
CA ASP A 129 2.38 8.27 -20.90
C ASP A 129 2.61 9.73 -21.37
N ARG A 130 3.26 10.57 -20.55
CA ARG A 130 3.48 12.01 -20.78
C ARG A 130 2.18 12.80 -21.01
N ARG A 131 1.09 12.40 -20.34
CA ARG A 131 -0.22 13.08 -20.40
C ARG A 131 -0.44 13.94 -19.17
N ASP A 132 -0.72 15.23 -19.37
CA ASP A 132 -1.00 16.22 -18.31
C ASP A 132 -0.09 16.07 -17.08
N ILE A 133 1.23 15.97 -17.32
CA ILE A 133 2.23 15.53 -16.32
C ILE A 133 2.07 16.30 -15.01
N ALA A 134 1.97 17.63 -15.06
CA ALA A 134 1.83 18.46 -13.85
C ALA A 134 0.56 18.14 -13.05
N ALA A 135 -0.58 17.96 -13.73
CA ALA A 135 -1.86 17.69 -13.07
C ALA A 135 -1.90 16.27 -12.48
N ASN A 136 -1.39 15.29 -13.22
CA ASN A 136 -1.36 13.90 -12.78
C ASN A 136 -0.31 13.66 -11.70
N ALA A 137 0.88 14.27 -11.78
CA ALA A 137 1.89 14.20 -10.72
C ALA A 137 1.35 14.78 -9.40
N ARG A 138 0.65 15.93 -9.45
CA ARG A 138 0.02 16.53 -8.27
C ARG A 138 -1.06 15.61 -7.68
N ARG A 139 -1.93 15.03 -8.53
CA ARG A 139 -2.96 14.07 -8.11
C ARG A 139 -2.36 12.85 -7.44
N ALA A 140 -1.31 12.28 -8.05
CA ALA A 140 -0.58 11.15 -7.49
C ALA A 140 -0.02 11.47 -6.11
N ARG A 141 0.68 12.60 -5.94
CA ARG A 141 1.25 13.01 -4.65
C ARG A 141 0.19 13.18 -3.56
N VAL A 142 -0.94 13.81 -3.88
CA VAL A 142 -2.04 13.98 -2.91
C VAL A 142 -2.61 12.63 -2.51
N ALA A 143 -2.88 11.76 -3.48
CA ALA A 143 -3.38 10.41 -3.24
C ALA A 143 -2.40 9.56 -2.41
N ALA A 144 -1.12 9.55 -2.78
CA ALA A 144 -0.05 8.88 -2.05
C ALA A 144 0.06 9.38 -0.60
N SER A 145 -0.01 10.69 -0.39
CA SER A 145 0.04 11.28 0.97
C SER A 145 -1.12 10.81 1.85
N ILE A 146 -2.34 10.79 1.29
CA ILE A 146 -3.54 10.30 1.98
C ILE A 146 -3.41 8.80 2.26
N LYS A 147 -2.94 8.01 1.27
CA LYS A 147 -2.70 6.57 1.39
C LYS A 147 -1.73 6.25 2.51
N PHE A 148 -0.54 6.88 2.53
CA PHE A 148 0.46 6.67 3.57
C PHE A 148 -0.07 7.04 4.96
N ALA A 149 -0.82 8.14 5.09
CA ALA A 149 -1.46 8.51 6.34
C ALA A 149 -2.49 7.46 6.80
N ALA A 150 -3.35 6.98 5.90
CA ALA A 150 -4.37 5.97 6.20
C ALA A 150 -3.74 4.63 6.62
N ILE A 151 -2.69 4.18 5.92
CA ILE A 151 -1.94 2.97 6.25
C ILE A 151 -1.29 3.12 7.64
N ALA A 152 -0.64 4.25 7.92
CA ALA A 152 0.01 4.50 9.21
C ALA A 152 -1.01 4.46 10.36
N VAL A 153 -2.18 5.08 10.20
CA VAL A 153 -3.27 5.04 11.20
C VAL A 153 -3.78 3.61 11.41
N ALA A 154 -4.02 2.86 10.33
CA ALA A 154 -4.54 1.50 10.42
C ALA A 154 -3.54 0.54 11.07
N LEU A 155 -2.25 0.65 10.74
CA LEU A 155 -1.19 -0.11 11.38
C LEU A 155 -1.01 0.28 12.85
N GLY A 156 -1.04 1.57 13.17
CA GLY A 156 -1.02 2.06 14.55
C GLY A 156 -2.17 1.49 15.38
N TYR A 157 -3.38 1.47 14.81
CA TYR A 157 -4.54 0.86 15.46
C TYR A 157 -4.38 -0.66 15.68
N ALA A 158 -3.87 -1.38 14.67
CA ALA A 158 -3.66 -2.82 14.73
C ALA A 158 -2.56 -3.22 15.72
N GLY A 159 -1.47 -2.45 15.78
CA GLY A 159 -0.27 -2.72 16.58
C GLY A 159 -0.30 -2.17 18.01
N CYS A 160 -1.09 -1.12 18.29
CA CYS A 160 -1.15 -0.50 19.62
C CYS A 160 -1.57 -1.55 20.68
N PRO A 161 -0.76 -1.82 21.73
CA PRO A 161 -1.08 -2.77 22.79
C PRO A 161 -2.44 -2.46 23.42
N ALA A 162 -3.16 -3.48 23.91
CA ALA A 162 -4.32 -3.19 24.75
C ALA A 162 -3.74 -2.61 26.04
N SER A 163 -3.94 -1.32 26.29
CA SER A 163 -3.61 -0.72 27.57
C SER A 163 -4.19 -1.63 28.63
N GLY A 164 -3.29 -2.24 29.40
CA GLY A 164 -3.66 -3.19 30.44
C GLY A 164 -4.71 -2.53 31.29
N ARG A 165 -5.86 -3.19 31.38
CA ARG A 165 -6.82 -2.96 32.44
C ARG A 165 -6.06 -3.24 33.74
N THR A 166 -5.51 -2.21 34.35
CA THR A 166 -4.99 -2.24 35.72
C THR A 166 -6.16 -2.61 36.61
N GLY A 167 -6.28 -3.91 36.89
CA GLY A 167 -7.10 -4.40 37.97
C GLY A 167 -6.25 -4.40 39.22
N ARG A 168 -6.61 -3.57 40.19
CA ARG A 168 -7.26 -3.98 41.44
C ARG A 168 -7.50 -2.76 42.30
#